data_AF-A0AAD9Q446-F1
#
_entry.id   AF-A0AAD9Q446-F1
#
_cell.length_a   1.000
_cell.length_b   1.000
_cell.length_c   1.000
_cell.angle_alpha   90.00
_cell.angle_beta   90.00
_cell.angle_gamma   90.00
#
_symmetry.space_group_name_H-M   'P 1'
#
loop_
_entity.id
_entity.type
_entity.pdbx_description
1 polymer ?
#
loop_
_entity_poly.entity_id
_entity_poly.type
_entity_poly.pdbx_seq_one_letter_code
_entity_poly.pdbx_strand_id
1 'polypeptide(L)'
;MFCSSCGQNCPLEAKYCHKCGERLQKTITEREASVDELIEGYFHRGYPYQAIVGLLEKQDGVRMHVRTPKRKLKDLGLKRKAANHEEDIVRELIKQEMQGAGSLAGYRYIWHALRLRHYVNVPRSQVASIMKEIDPQGVQERRSRRLKRRAYVSYGPNFCWHLDGYDKLKLYGFPIHGCICGYSRRIIWLEVDKSNNNPKIPATFFLDAVQNVGGCPRIVRSDCGTENVVLAAMQCYFRKAGNDEFAAEKAHQYGSSPSNQRIEGWWSSFSQSRANWWINFFKDIHYIRRSRHDTVAGVPDILYYLPENSGAVDCLVPVSQAQIREVEPQCDMEVDEDHYKEYFEYIMSTAGWNCPLNERDAFDLFQSFKQRQVNG
;
A
#
# COMPACT_ATOMS: atom_id res chain seq x y z
N MET A 1 40.63 -1.25 2.84
CA MET A 1 40.05 -2.54 3.28
C MET A 1 40.43 -3.61 2.27
N PHE A 2 40.82 -4.80 2.70
CA PHE A 2 41.34 -5.85 1.82
C PHE A 2 40.24 -6.89 1.51
N CYS A 3 40.03 -7.21 0.23
CA CYS A 3 39.09 -8.26 -0.17
C CYS A 3 39.73 -9.65 0.01
N SER A 4 39.21 -10.45 0.93
CA SER A 4 39.69 -11.82 1.18
C SER A 4 39.48 -12.78 0.00
N SER A 5 38.50 -12.49 -0.88
CA SER A 5 38.15 -13.34 -2.02
C SER A 5 39.02 -13.11 -3.24
N CYS A 6 39.36 -11.85 -3.56
CA CYS A 6 40.12 -11.52 -4.79
C CYS A 6 41.42 -10.74 -4.57
N GLY A 7 41.81 -10.50 -3.31
CA GLY A 7 43.06 -9.85 -2.93
C GLY A 7 43.15 -8.35 -3.23
N GLN A 8 42.04 -7.72 -3.63
CA GLN A 8 42.03 -6.31 -4.04
C GLN A 8 41.98 -5.38 -2.82
N ASN A 9 42.75 -4.29 -2.88
CA ASN A 9 42.59 -3.16 -1.97
C ASN A 9 41.40 -2.31 -2.38
N CYS A 10 40.41 -2.23 -1.50
CA CYS A 10 39.19 -1.45 -1.69
C CYS A 10 39.14 -0.24 -0.72
N PRO A 11 38.44 0.85 -1.09
CA PRO A 11 38.23 2.01 -0.20
C PRO A 11 37.65 1.59 1.16
N LEU A 12 37.98 2.34 2.21
CA LEU A 12 37.58 2.01 3.60
C LEU A 12 36.05 2.01 3.80
N GLU A 13 35.30 2.73 2.97
CA GLU A 13 33.83 2.86 3.06
C GLU A 13 33.08 1.89 2.13
N ALA A 14 33.80 1.10 1.31
CA ALA A 14 33.17 0.22 0.32
C ALA A 14 32.50 -0.98 1.00
N LYS A 15 31.17 -1.12 0.85
CA LYS A 15 30.40 -2.27 1.34
C LYS A 15 30.68 -3.55 0.56
N TYR A 16 31.02 -3.43 -0.72
CA TYR A 16 31.29 -4.54 -1.64
C TYR A 16 32.58 -4.31 -2.42
N CYS A 17 33.24 -5.41 -2.80
CA CYS A 17 34.43 -5.40 -3.61
C CYS A 17 34.05 -4.93 -5.01
N HIS A 18 34.60 -3.79 -5.44
CA HIS A 18 34.38 -3.25 -6.78
C HIS A 18 34.85 -4.19 -7.90
N LYS A 19 35.70 -5.18 -7.58
CA LYS A 19 36.23 -6.14 -8.56
C LYS A 19 35.44 -7.45 -8.63
N CYS A 20 35.06 -8.03 -7.50
CA CYS A 20 34.42 -9.36 -7.46
C CYS A 20 33.02 -9.38 -6.83
N GLY A 21 32.54 -8.25 -6.30
CA GLY A 21 31.22 -8.15 -5.65
C GLY A 21 31.16 -8.69 -4.22
N GLU A 22 32.24 -9.27 -3.69
CA GLU A 22 32.29 -9.82 -2.32
C GLU A 22 32.07 -8.71 -1.27
N ARG A 23 31.24 -8.95 -0.26
CA ARG A 23 30.97 -7.96 0.81
C ARG A 23 32.23 -7.76 1.66
N LEU A 24 32.75 -6.53 1.72
CA LEU A 24 34.08 -6.27 2.30
C LEU A 24 34.06 -6.05 3.82
N GLN A 25 32.94 -5.55 4.36
CA GLN A 25 32.78 -5.31 5.79
C GLN A 25 31.44 -5.83 6.30
N LYS A 26 31.50 -6.75 7.27
CA LYS A 26 30.46 -6.97 8.27
C LYS A 26 30.51 -5.77 9.22
N THR A 27 29.62 -4.81 9.06
CA THR A 27 29.44 -3.72 10.02
C THR A 27 29.10 -4.32 11.39
N ILE A 28 29.96 -4.08 12.39
CA ILE A 28 29.92 -4.62 13.76
C ILE A 28 28.72 -4.06 14.59
N THR A 29 27.70 -3.47 13.96
CA THR A 29 26.51 -2.91 14.64
C THR A 29 25.17 -3.50 14.21
N GLU A 30 25.15 -4.44 13.28
CA GLU A 30 23.96 -5.25 12.99
C GLU A 30 24.18 -6.61 13.65
N ARG A 31 23.33 -7.00 14.62
CA ARG A 31 23.28 -8.40 15.09
C ARG A 31 23.19 -9.27 13.84
N GLU A 32 24.19 -10.12 13.60
CA GLU A 32 24.08 -11.10 12.51
C GLU A 32 22.88 -11.96 12.82
N ALA A 33 21.80 -11.76 12.06
CA ALA A 33 20.55 -12.46 12.31
C ALA A 33 20.86 -13.95 12.22
N SER A 34 20.49 -14.71 13.25
CA SER A 34 20.76 -16.13 13.25
C SER A 34 20.08 -16.79 12.05
N VAL A 35 20.58 -17.94 11.59
CA VAL A 35 19.94 -18.70 10.51
C VAL A 35 18.45 -18.96 10.83
N ASP A 36 18.10 -19.04 12.11
CA ASP A 36 16.73 -19.26 12.58
C ASP A 36 15.88 -18.00 12.45
N GLU A 37 16.44 -16.83 12.79
CA GLU A 37 15.79 -15.53 12.59
C GLU A 37 15.57 -15.23 11.09
N LEU A 38 16.51 -15.60 10.22
CA LEU A 38 16.35 -15.47 8.77
C LEU A 38 15.24 -16.39 8.23
N ILE A 39 15.24 -17.67 8.64
CA ILE A 39 14.20 -18.62 8.26
C ILE A 39 12.82 -18.16 8.72
N GLU A 40 12.73 -17.68 9.96
CA GLU A 40 11.51 -17.13 10.54
C GLU A 40 11.05 -15.87 9.79
N GLY A 41 11.95 -14.93 9.52
CA GLY A 41 11.66 -13.71 8.76
C GLY A 41 11.11 -13.99 7.36
N TYR A 42 11.72 -14.92 6.62
CA TYR A 42 11.19 -15.31 5.30
C TYR A 42 9.88 -16.10 5.39
N PHE A 43 9.69 -16.89 6.45
CA PHE A 43 8.46 -17.64 6.69
C PHE A 43 7.27 -16.70 6.93
N HIS A 44 7.44 -15.70 7.79
CA HIS A 44 6.41 -14.69 8.09
C HIS A 44 6.06 -13.86 6.86
N ARG A 45 7.05 -13.52 6.01
CA ARG A 45 6.83 -12.92 4.68
C ARG A 45 6.06 -13.80 3.69
N GLY A 46 5.89 -15.09 4.02
CA GLY A 46 5.04 -16.02 3.31
C GLY A 46 5.66 -16.71 2.10
N TYR A 47 6.97 -16.56 1.91
CA TYR A 47 7.70 -17.26 0.85
C TYR A 47 7.53 -18.77 0.98
N PRO A 48 7.27 -19.53 -0.10
CA PRO A 48 7.25 -20.99 -0.05
C PRO A 48 8.62 -21.54 0.35
N TYR A 49 8.70 -22.75 0.91
CA TYR A 49 9.96 -23.29 1.43
C TYR A 49 11.11 -23.31 0.41
N GLN A 50 10.81 -23.58 -0.86
CA GLN A 50 11.80 -23.52 -1.95
C GLN A 50 12.34 -22.09 -2.15
N ALA A 51 11.48 -21.08 -2.06
CA ALA A 51 11.90 -19.69 -2.14
C ALA A 51 12.68 -19.25 -0.90
N ILE A 52 12.34 -19.74 0.30
CA ILE A 52 13.13 -19.49 1.52
C ILE A 52 14.57 -19.99 1.32
N VAL A 53 14.74 -21.23 0.87
CA VAL A 53 16.07 -21.78 0.59
C VAL A 53 16.81 -20.97 -0.49
N GLY A 54 16.12 -20.64 -1.58
CA GLY A 54 16.72 -19.84 -2.65
C GLY A 54 17.09 -18.40 -2.22
N LEU A 55 16.33 -17.80 -1.31
CA LEU A 55 16.64 -16.48 -0.73
C LEU A 55 17.79 -16.58 0.26
N LEU A 56 17.81 -17.57 1.13
CA LEU A 56 18.93 -17.83 2.05
C LEU A 56 20.24 -18.04 1.28
N GLU A 57 20.21 -18.79 0.19
CA GLU A 57 21.41 -19.01 -0.64
C GLU A 57 21.83 -17.73 -1.38
N LYS A 58 20.88 -17.00 -1.97
CA LYS A 58 21.19 -15.84 -2.83
C LYS A 58 21.40 -14.51 -2.09
N GLN A 59 20.76 -14.31 -0.94
CA GLN A 59 20.79 -13.06 -0.19
C GLN A 59 21.68 -13.17 1.05
N ASP A 60 21.68 -14.35 1.71
CA ASP A 60 22.36 -14.54 2.99
C ASP A 60 23.58 -15.48 2.90
N GLY A 61 23.85 -16.06 1.72
CA GLY A 61 24.96 -16.99 1.49
C GLY A 61 24.82 -18.34 2.20
N VAL A 62 23.63 -18.66 2.73
CA VAL A 62 23.38 -19.87 3.51
C VAL A 62 22.75 -20.95 2.63
N ARG A 63 23.57 -21.92 2.21
CA ARG A 63 23.10 -23.07 1.45
C ARG A 63 22.52 -24.14 2.38
N MET A 64 21.27 -24.52 2.17
CA MET A 64 20.65 -25.60 2.93
C MET A 64 19.58 -26.35 2.14
N HIS A 65 19.30 -27.58 2.53
CA HIS A 65 18.20 -28.33 1.95
C HIS A 65 16.85 -27.90 2.56
N VAL A 66 15.77 -27.99 1.79
CA VAL A 66 14.39 -27.64 2.22
C VAL A 66 13.93 -28.36 3.49
N ARG A 67 14.53 -29.52 3.80
CA ARG A 67 14.27 -30.25 5.05
C ARG A 67 14.69 -29.45 6.29
N THR A 68 15.74 -28.64 6.20
CA THR A 68 16.28 -27.86 7.32
C THR A 68 15.35 -26.73 7.76
N PRO A 69 14.84 -25.84 6.88
CA PRO A 69 13.82 -24.87 7.26
C PRO A 69 12.55 -25.53 7.79
N LYS A 70 12.11 -26.65 7.20
CA LYS A 70 10.91 -27.37 7.68
C LYS A 70 11.08 -27.89 9.12
N ARG A 71 12.25 -28.43 9.46
CA ARG A 71 12.56 -28.90 10.81
C ARG A 71 12.62 -27.72 11.79
N LYS A 72 13.41 -26.69 11.47
CA LYS A 72 13.56 -25.51 12.33
C LYS A 72 12.24 -24.79 12.58
N LEU A 73 11.40 -24.61 11.56
CA LEU A 73 10.07 -24.02 11.73
C LEU A 73 9.15 -24.90 12.59
N LYS A 74 9.28 -26.23 12.53
CA LYS A 74 8.55 -27.13 13.42
C LYS A 74 9.03 -26.98 14.87
N ASP A 75 10.34 -26.89 15.08
CA ASP A 75 10.95 -26.71 16.41
C ASP A 75 10.56 -25.35 17.02
N LEU A 76 10.42 -24.31 16.18
CA LEU A 76 9.89 -22.98 16.54
C LEU A 76 8.36 -22.95 16.69
N GLY A 77 7.64 -24.05 16.46
CA GLY A 77 6.18 -24.11 16.52
C GLY A 77 5.45 -23.38 15.38
N LEU A 78 6.16 -22.89 14.37
CA LEU A 78 5.63 -22.09 13.26
C LEU A 78 4.97 -22.97 12.19
N LYS A 79 3.65 -22.79 12.00
CA LYS A 79 2.83 -23.56 11.03
C LYS A 79 2.18 -22.63 10.01
N ARG A 80 2.09 -23.10 8.75
CA ARG A 80 1.46 -22.32 7.66
C ARG A 80 -0.06 -22.37 7.65
N LYS A 81 -0.66 -23.39 8.27
CA LYS A 81 -2.11 -23.39 8.51
C LYS A 81 -2.42 -22.22 9.44
N ALA A 82 -3.54 -21.55 9.19
CA ALA A 82 -4.01 -20.49 10.05
C ALA A 82 -4.07 -21.03 11.49
N ALA A 83 -3.41 -20.33 12.41
CA ALA A 83 -3.60 -20.65 13.82
C ALA A 83 -5.00 -20.15 14.20
N ASN A 84 -5.67 -20.89 15.09
CA ASN A 84 -6.89 -20.40 15.73
C ASN A 84 -6.46 -19.30 16.71
N HIS A 85 -6.27 -18.09 16.18
CA HIS A 85 -6.15 -16.90 16.99
C HIS A 85 -7.56 -16.54 17.47
N GLU A 86 -7.69 -16.11 18.73
CA GLU A 86 -8.94 -15.55 19.24
C GLU A 86 -9.35 -14.35 18.38
N GLU A 87 -10.63 -14.32 18.00
CA GLU A 87 -11.15 -13.32 17.07
C GLU A 87 -10.99 -11.89 17.61
N ASP A 88 -11.07 -11.72 18.93
CA ASP A 88 -10.90 -10.43 19.60
C ASP A 88 -9.49 -9.86 19.44
N ILE A 89 -8.46 -10.70 19.51
CA ILE A 89 -7.07 -10.28 19.26
C ILE A 89 -6.91 -9.84 17.80
N VAL A 90 -7.50 -10.58 16.86
CA VAL A 90 -7.45 -10.25 15.42
C VAL A 90 -8.19 -8.93 15.16
N ARG A 91 -9.33 -8.72 15.79
CA ARG A 91 -10.14 -7.50 15.68
C ARG A 91 -9.39 -6.29 16.22
N GLU A 92 -8.71 -6.42 17.35
CA GLU A 92 -7.92 -5.33 17.94
C GLU A 92 -6.72 -4.96 17.06
N LEU A 93 -5.98 -5.95 16.53
CA LEU A 93 -4.88 -5.71 15.61
C LEU A 93 -5.35 -5.07 14.28
N ILE A 94 -6.55 -5.43 13.80
CA ILE A 94 -7.16 -4.79 12.63
C ILE A 94 -7.45 -3.31 12.95
N LYS A 95 -8.04 -3.00 14.10
CA LYS A 95 -8.31 -1.61 14.52
C LYS A 95 -7.02 -0.81 14.62
N GLN A 96 -5.96 -1.37 15.21
CA GLN A 96 -4.65 -0.74 15.28
C GLN A 96 -4.07 -0.44 13.90
N GLU A 97 -4.12 -1.41 12.97
CA GLU A 97 -3.66 -1.20 11.59
C GLU A 97 -4.55 -0.24 10.79
N MET A 98 -5.79 -0.01 11.22
CA MET A 98 -6.72 0.94 10.61
C MET A 98 -6.56 2.37 11.17
N GLN A 99 -5.68 2.61 12.14
CA GLN A 99 -5.39 3.97 12.60
C GLN A 99 -4.56 4.76 11.58
N GLY A 100 -4.76 6.08 11.55
CA GLY A 100 -4.06 7.00 10.65
C GLY A 100 -4.25 6.66 9.16
N ALA A 101 -3.14 6.54 8.44
CA ALA A 101 -3.09 6.16 7.03
C ALA A 101 -3.84 4.85 6.71
N GLY A 102 -3.84 3.89 7.63
CA GLY A 102 -4.41 2.56 7.39
C GLY A 102 -5.94 2.52 7.32
N SER A 103 -6.64 3.58 7.74
CA SER A 103 -8.11 3.69 7.73
C SER A 103 -8.71 3.49 6.33
N LEU A 104 -7.98 3.88 5.29
CA LEU A 104 -8.43 3.80 3.91
C LEU A 104 -8.00 2.50 3.21
N ALA A 105 -7.23 1.64 3.88
CA ALA A 105 -6.71 0.41 3.29
C ALA A 105 -7.79 -0.68 3.19
N GLY A 106 -7.74 -1.51 2.14
CA GLY A 106 -8.65 -2.65 1.99
C GLY A 106 -8.17 -3.91 2.71
N TYR A 107 -9.07 -4.88 2.92
CA TYR A 107 -8.77 -6.13 3.65
C TYR A 107 -7.59 -6.95 3.15
N ARG A 108 -7.22 -6.84 1.88
CA ARG A 108 -6.02 -7.51 1.36
C ARG A 108 -4.74 -6.93 1.96
N TYR A 109 -4.70 -5.62 2.12
CA TYR A 109 -3.58 -4.92 2.73
C TYR A 109 -3.53 -5.26 4.23
N ILE A 110 -4.65 -5.13 4.94
CA ILE A 110 -4.73 -5.43 6.37
C ILE A 110 -4.35 -6.89 6.65
N TRP A 111 -4.88 -7.84 5.86
CA TRP A 111 -4.48 -9.26 5.96
C TRP A 111 -2.97 -9.46 5.80
N HIS A 112 -2.34 -8.73 4.88
CA HIS A 112 -0.91 -8.80 4.66
C HIS A 112 -0.12 -8.09 5.80
N ALA A 113 -0.64 -6.99 6.35
CA ALA A 113 -0.04 -6.27 7.46
C ALA A 113 -0.06 -7.10 8.76
N LEU A 114 -1.20 -7.75 9.07
CA LEU A 114 -1.32 -8.72 10.17
C LEU A 114 -0.26 -9.81 10.09
N ARG A 115 -0.03 -10.34 8.89
CA ARG A 115 0.98 -11.36 8.66
C ARG A 115 2.41 -10.84 8.84
N LEU A 116 2.72 -9.67 8.29
CA LEU A 116 4.09 -9.16 8.25
C LEU A 116 4.55 -8.49 9.54
N ARG A 117 3.66 -7.77 10.21
CA ARG A 117 3.99 -6.91 11.37
C ARG A 117 3.62 -7.56 12.68
N HIS A 118 2.50 -8.29 12.69
CA HIS A 118 1.93 -8.90 13.89
C HIS A 118 2.15 -10.42 13.91
N TYR A 119 2.74 -11.00 12.86
CA TYR A 119 2.97 -12.44 12.69
C TYR A 119 1.70 -13.30 12.85
N VAL A 120 0.54 -12.70 12.59
CA VAL A 120 -0.78 -13.33 12.68
C VAL A 120 -1.19 -13.87 11.32
N ASN A 121 -1.41 -15.19 11.26
CA ASN A 121 -1.80 -15.87 10.02
C ASN A 121 -3.27 -16.29 10.11
N VAL A 122 -4.15 -15.45 9.58
CA VAL A 122 -5.60 -15.67 9.55
C VAL A 122 -6.11 -15.84 8.12
N PRO A 123 -7.24 -16.55 7.92
CA PRO A 123 -7.90 -16.62 6.62
C PRO A 123 -8.24 -15.22 6.13
N ARG A 124 -7.99 -14.99 4.84
CA ARG A 124 -8.29 -13.70 4.22
C ARG A 124 -9.78 -13.36 4.24
N SER A 125 -10.65 -14.37 4.26
CA SER A 125 -12.11 -14.22 4.44
C SER A 125 -12.46 -13.68 5.82
N GLN A 126 -11.75 -14.11 6.88
CA GLN A 126 -11.97 -13.65 8.24
C GLN A 126 -11.65 -12.15 8.36
N VAL A 127 -10.50 -11.72 7.84
CA VAL A 127 -10.15 -10.28 7.79
C VAL A 127 -11.17 -9.48 6.99
N ALA A 128 -11.69 -10.04 5.89
CA ALA A 128 -12.72 -9.40 5.09
C ALA A 128 -14.06 -9.26 5.85
N SER A 129 -14.45 -10.25 6.64
CA SER A 129 -15.67 -10.20 7.47
C SER A 129 -15.53 -9.15 8.55
N ILE A 130 -14.47 -9.23 9.35
CA ILE A 130 -14.21 -8.30 10.45
C ILE A 130 -14.10 -6.87 9.92
N MET A 131 -13.45 -6.65 8.78
CA MET A 131 -13.40 -5.30 8.19
C MET A 131 -14.73 -4.81 7.63
N LYS A 132 -15.59 -5.70 7.14
CA LYS A 132 -16.95 -5.32 6.70
C LYS A 132 -17.82 -4.92 7.90
N GLU A 133 -17.58 -5.52 9.06
CA GLU A 133 -18.23 -5.13 10.33
C GLU A 133 -17.69 -3.80 10.86
N ILE A 134 -16.36 -3.59 10.81
CA ILE A 134 -15.72 -2.36 11.34
C ILE A 134 -15.92 -1.15 10.41
N ASP A 135 -15.86 -1.35 9.08
CA ASP A 135 -15.93 -0.29 8.06
C ASP A 135 -16.79 -0.73 6.85
N PRO A 136 -18.13 -0.83 7.03
CA PRO A 136 -19.03 -1.24 5.94
C PRO A 136 -19.03 -0.24 4.78
N GLN A 137 -19.00 1.06 5.08
CA GLN A 137 -19.05 2.14 4.09
C GLN A 137 -17.79 2.15 3.21
N GLY A 138 -16.59 2.09 3.80
CA GLY A 138 -15.35 2.05 3.04
C GLY A 138 -15.21 0.77 2.21
N VAL A 139 -15.80 -0.36 2.62
CA VAL A 139 -15.85 -1.58 1.78
C VAL A 139 -16.73 -1.39 0.55
N GLN A 140 -17.87 -0.70 0.67
CA GLN A 140 -18.80 -0.45 -0.43
C GLN A 140 -18.22 0.49 -1.47
N GLU A 141 -17.60 1.58 -1.04
CA GLU A 141 -16.95 2.56 -1.92
C GLU A 141 -15.86 1.92 -2.81
N ARG A 142 -15.10 0.95 -2.27
CA ARG A 142 -14.04 0.24 -3.01
C ARG A 142 -14.57 -0.73 -4.07
N ARG A 143 -15.83 -1.17 -4.00
CA ARG A 143 -16.41 -2.17 -4.94
C ARG A 143 -16.87 -1.57 -6.28
N SER A 144 -17.16 -0.29 -6.36
CA SER A 144 -17.88 0.34 -7.49
C SER A 144 -17.04 0.65 -8.75
N ARG A 145 -15.70 0.58 -8.72
CA ARG A 145 -14.83 1.13 -9.79
C ARG A 145 -13.90 0.11 -10.47
N ARG A 146 -14.46 -0.91 -11.14
CA ARG A 146 -13.63 -1.99 -11.77
C ARG A 146 -13.40 -1.78 -13.27
N LEU A 147 -12.20 -1.29 -13.63
CA LEU A 147 -11.73 -1.17 -15.01
C LEU A 147 -11.44 -2.54 -15.68
N LYS A 148 -11.69 -2.65 -17.00
CA LYS A 148 -11.31 -3.81 -17.83
C LYS A 148 -9.78 -3.84 -18.02
N ARG A 149 -9.15 -4.97 -17.70
CA ARG A 149 -7.68 -5.15 -17.76
C ARG A 149 -7.21 -5.35 -19.20
N ARG A 150 -6.09 -4.71 -19.56
CA ARG A 150 -5.30 -5.03 -20.75
C ARG A 150 -4.14 -5.96 -20.35
N ALA A 151 -3.72 -6.86 -21.25
CA ALA A 151 -2.57 -7.72 -21.02
C ALA A 151 -1.27 -6.89 -21.10
N TYR A 152 -0.41 -7.04 -20.09
CA TYR A 152 0.93 -6.44 -20.06
C TYR A 152 1.95 -7.57 -20.13
N VAL A 153 2.85 -7.50 -21.10
CA VAL A 153 3.89 -8.50 -21.34
C VAL A 153 5.21 -8.03 -20.74
N SER A 154 5.90 -8.92 -20.01
CA SER A 154 7.25 -8.69 -19.50
C SER A 154 7.98 -10.01 -19.32
N TYR A 155 9.24 -10.07 -19.76
CA TYR A 155 10.01 -11.32 -19.81
C TYR A 155 10.67 -11.72 -18.48
N GLY A 156 10.65 -10.85 -17.47
CA GLY A 156 11.25 -11.14 -16.16
C GLY A 156 11.63 -9.91 -15.34
N PRO A 157 12.15 -10.12 -14.11
CA PRO A 157 12.68 -9.03 -13.29
C PRO A 157 13.72 -8.21 -14.05
N ASN A 158 13.76 -6.89 -13.81
CA ASN A 158 14.66 -5.95 -14.48
C ASN A 158 14.50 -5.87 -16.01
N PHE A 159 13.46 -6.46 -16.60
CA PHE A 159 13.14 -6.23 -18.01
C PHE A 159 12.75 -4.78 -18.27
N CYS A 160 11.82 -4.24 -17.47
CA CYS A 160 11.39 -2.85 -17.56
C CYS A 160 11.25 -2.26 -16.17
N TRP A 161 11.85 -1.09 -15.94
CA TRP A 161 11.60 -0.25 -14.76
C TRP A 161 10.71 0.92 -15.16
N HIS A 162 9.65 1.18 -14.39
CA HIS A 162 8.66 2.24 -14.63
C HIS A 162 8.88 3.32 -13.59
N LEU A 163 9.12 4.56 -14.01
CA LEU A 163 9.36 5.72 -13.14
C LEU A 163 8.27 6.76 -13.30
N ASP A 164 8.00 7.48 -12.24
CA ASP A 164 6.98 8.51 -12.19
C ASP A 164 7.08 9.35 -10.91
N GLY A 165 6.57 10.58 -10.96
CA GLY A 165 6.47 11.51 -9.84
C GLY A 165 5.04 11.56 -9.29
N TYR A 166 4.92 11.57 -7.97
CA TYR A 166 3.66 11.73 -7.26
C TYR A 166 3.52 13.14 -6.69
N ASP A 167 2.76 13.96 -7.40
CA ASP A 167 2.66 15.40 -7.14
C ASP A 167 1.54 15.79 -6.17
N LYS A 168 0.67 14.86 -5.72
CA LYS A 168 -0.47 15.22 -4.85
C LYS A 168 -0.05 15.79 -3.48
N LEU A 169 1.17 15.50 -3.05
CA LEU A 169 1.76 16.04 -1.81
C LEU A 169 2.75 17.20 -2.05
N LYS A 170 2.95 17.58 -3.32
CA LYS A 170 3.87 18.65 -3.72
C LYS A 170 3.48 20.01 -3.14
N LEU A 171 2.18 20.28 -3.03
CA LEU A 171 1.66 21.50 -2.40
C LEU A 171 2.11 21.65 -0.94
N TYR A 172 2.31 20.53 -0.24
CA TYR A 172 2.78 20.49 1.14
C TYR A 172 4.31 20.37 1.24
N GLY A 173 5.02 20.45 0.12
CA GLY A 173 6.48 20.36 0.07
C GLY A 173 7.04 18.94 0.03
N PHE A 174 6.21 17.93 -0.25
CA PHE A 174 6.62 16.52 -0.30
C PHE A 174 6.31 15.85 -1.65
N PRO A 175 6.88 16.31 -2.77
CA PRO A 175 6.86 15.53 -4.00
C PRO A 175 7.56 14.18 -3.77
N ILE A 176 6.99 13.09 -4.28
CA ILE A 176 7.56 11.74 -4.11
C ILE A 176 7.92 11.20 -5.47
N HIS A 177 9.14 10.73 -5.67
CA HIS A 177 9.56 10.05 -6.88
C HIS A 177 9.65 8.54 -6.64
N GLY A 178 9.10 7.75 -7.56
CA GLY A 178 9.04 6.29 -7.42
C GLY A 178 9.60 5.57 -8.63
N CYS A 179 10.06 4.34 -8.41
CA CYS A 179 10.31 3.40 -9.48
C CYS A 179 9.88 1.99 -9.11
N ILE A 180 9.25 1.29 -10.05
CA ILE A 180 8.75 -0.06 -9.88
C ILE A 180 9.21 -0.99 -11.00
N CYS A 181 9.59 -2.21 -10.64
CA CYS A 181 9.85 -3.27 -11.61
C CYS A 181 8.54 -3.71 -12.30
N GLY A 182 8.53 -3.64 -13.63
CA GLY A 182 7.41 -4.00 -14.49
C GLY A 182 6.97 -5.46 -14.38
N TYR A 183 7.87 -6.38 -14.03
CA TYR A 183 7.56 -7.79 -13.81
C TYR A 183 7.13 -8.07 -12.37
N SER A 184 8.05 -7.84 -11.42
CA SER A 184 7.90 -8.29 -10.03
C SER A 184 7.05 -7.38 -9.15
N ARG A 185 6.71 -6.17 -9.61
CA ARG A 185 6.10 -5.10 -8.78
C ARG A 185 6.96 -4.64 -7.61
N ARG A 186 8.23 -5.06 -7.56
CA ARG A 186 9.17 -4.59 -6.55
C ARG A 186 9.40 -3.09 -6.73
N ILE A 187 9.22 -2.32 -5.68
CA ILE A 187 9.66 -0.92 -5.61
C ILE A 187 11.19 -0.92 -5.58
N ILE A 188 11.80 -0.26 -6.56
CA ILE A 188 13.24 -0.11 -6.68
C ILE A 188 13.70 1.04 -5.79
N TRP A 189 13.00 2.17 -5.85
CA TRP A 189 13.13 3.29 -4.90
C TRP A 189 11.79 3.99 -4.72
N LEU A 190 11.66 4.72 -3.62
CA LEU A 190 10.53 5.58 -3.31
C LEU A 190 11.04 6.70 -2.40
N GLU A 191 11.31 7.86 -2.97
CA GLU A 191 12.05 8.93 -2.30
C GLU A 191 11.25 10.22 -2.28
N VAL A 192 11.34 10.97 -1.18
CA VAL A 192 10.75 12.31 -1.08
C VAL A 192 11.77 13.34 -1.55
N ASP A 193 11.34 14.24 -2.41
CA ASP A 193 12.17 15.27 -3.02
C ASP A 193 11.84 16.66 -2.44
N LYS A 194 12.79 17.58 -2.54
CA LYS A 194 12.61 19.02 -2.27
C LYS A 194 12.11 19.77 -3.52
N SER A 195 12.34 19.26 -4.74
CA SER A 195 11.94 19.93 -5.99
C SER A 195 11.79 18.98 -7.18
N ASN A 196 10.55 18.80 -7.66
CA ASN A 196 10.25 17.91 -8.79
C ASN A 196 10.67 18.46 -10.18
N ASN A 197 11.43 19.56 -10.26
CA ASN A 197 11.79 20.20 -11.53
C ASN A 197 13.28 20.08 -11.88
N ASN A 198 14.10 19.46 -11.03
CA ASN A 198 15.54 19.35 -11.26
C ASN A 198 15.90 17.96 -11.82
N PRO A 199 16.35 17.85 -13.09
CA PRO A 199 16.63 16.55 -13.71
C PRO A 199 17.77 15.76 -13.05
N LYS A 200 18.60 16.41 -12.24
CA LYS A 200 19.67 15.72 -11.48
C LYS A 200 19.11 14.79 -10.41
N ILE A 201 17.93 15.08 -9.90
CA ILE A 201 17.37 14.35 -8.76
C ILE A 201 16.89 12.94 -9.17
N PRO A 202 15.98 12.77 -10.15
CA PRO A 202 15.62 11.43 -10.62
C PRO A 202 16.84 10.67 -11.15
N ALA A 203 17.79 11.35 -11.80
CA ALA A 203 19.05 10.76 -12.23
C ALA A 203 19.91 10.22 -11.08
N THR A 204 19.97 10.92 -9.93
CA THR A 204 20.69 10.46 -8.74
C THR A 204 20.04 9.22 -8.17
N PHE A 205 18.71 9.22 -7.99
CA PHE A 205 17.99 8.02 -7.53
C PHE A 205 18.19 6.81 -8.43
N PHE A 206 18.23 7.04 -9.74
CA PHE A 206 18.48 5.97 -10.69
C PHE A 206 19.92 5.44 -10.62
N LEU A 207 20.91 6.32 -10.51
CA LEU A 207 22.31 5.91 -10.37
C LEU A 207 22.51 5.09 -9.09
N ASP A 208 21.96 5.55 -7.97
CA ASP A 208 22.00 4.85 -6.69
C ASP A 208 21.32 3.49 -6.79
N ALA A 209 20.17 3.40 -7.46
CA ALA A 209 19.47 2.15 -7.70
C ALA A 209 20.29 1.17 -8.55
N VAL A 210 20.92 1.66 -9.63
CA VAL A 210 21.80 0.83 -10.49
C VAL A 210 22.98 0.30 -9.69
N GLN A 211 23.62 1.13 -8.86
CA GLN A 211 24.72 0.71 -7.99
C GLN A 211 24.27 -0.33 -6.96
N ASN A 212 23.14 -0.09 -6.28
CA ASN A 212 22.61 -0.97 -5.24
C ASN A 212 22.12 -2.31 -5.79
N VAL A 213 21.54 -2.33 -7.00
CA VAL A 213 21.10 -3.56 -7.67
C VAL A 213 22.28 -4.30 -8.33
N GLY A 214 23.41 -3.62 -8.57
CA GLY A 214 24.56 -4.16 -9.28
C GLY A 214 24.36 -4.23 -10.80
N GLY A 215 23.45 -3.42 -11.35
CA GLY A 215 23.13 -3.40 -12.78
C GLY A 215 21.91 -2.56 -13.13
N CYS A 216 21.72 -2.31 -14.44
CA CYS A 216 20.59 -1.55 -14.97
C CYS A 216 19.54 -2.47 -15.61
N PRO A 217 18.27 -2.02 -15.73
CA PRO A 217 17.24 -2.79 -16.42
C PRO A 217 17.51 -2.83 -17.94
N ARG A 218 16.83 -3.74 -18.67
CA ARG A 218 16.86 -3.72 -20.14
C ARG A 218 16.23 -2.45 -20.69
N ILE A 219 15.08 -2.06 -20.13
CA ILE A 219 14.29 -0.89 -20.52
C ILE A 219 13.96 -0.04 -19.28
N VAL A 220 14.00 1.27 -19.46
CA VAL A 220 13.45 2.26 -18.54
C VAL A 220 12.28 2.95 -19.23
N ARG A 221 11.15 3.10 -18.55
CA ARG A 221 9.97 3.80 -19.07
C ARG A 221 9.54 4.92 -18.15
N SER A 222 9.52 6.14 -18.67
CA SER A 222 9.02 7.34 -18.00
C SER A 222 8.06 8.11 -18.92
N ASP A 223 7.43 9.13 -18.38
CA ASP A 223 6.73 10.14 -19.16
C ASP A 223 7.72 11.11 -19.84
N CYS A 224 7.18 11.95 -20.73
CA CYS A 224 7.93 12.96 -21.50
C CYS A 224 8.33 14.19 -20.69
N GLY A 225 8.63 14.02 -19.39
CA GLY A 225 9.09 15.09 -18.52
C GLY A 225 10.54 15.51 -18.80
N THR A 226 10.82 16.81 -18.66
CA THR A 226 12.19 17.36 -18.83
C THR A 226 13.11 16.92 -17.69
N GLU A 227 12.55 16.57 -16.54
CA GLU A 227 13.25 16.01 -15.39
C GLU A 227 13.86 14.63 -15.68
N ASN A 228 13.30 13.87 -16.62
CA ASN A 228 13.73 12.51 -16.91
C ASN A 228 14.85 12.41 -17.97
N VAL A 229 15.24 13.52 -18.60
CA VAL A 229 16.18 13.55 -19.73
C VAL A 229 17.57 13.04 -19.35
N VAL A 230 18.10 13.43 -18.19
CA VAL A 230 19.44 13.02 -17.75
C VAL A 230 19.48 11.50 -17.47
N LEU A 231 18.42 10.99 -16.83
CA LEU A 231 18.26 9.57 -16.54
C LEU A 231 18.11 8.74 -17.82
N ALA A 232 17.34 9.23 -18.79
CA ALA A 232 17.20 8.60 -20.09
C ALA A 232 18.56 8.44 -20.78
N ALA A 233 19.38 9.49 -20.77
CA ALA A 233 20.74 9.45 -21.31
C ALA A 233 21.63 8.44 -20.58
N MET A 234 21.57 8.38 -19.24
CA MET A 234 22.31 7.38 -18.45
C MET A 234 21.94 5.95 -18.83
N GLN A 235 20.65 5.65 -18.96
CA GLN A 235 20.17 4.32 -19.33
C GLN A 235 20.66 3.92 -20.73
N CYS A 236 20.53 4.82 -21.71
CA CYS A 236 21.02 4.57 -23.07
C CYS A 236 22.54 4.34 -23.09
N TYR A 237 23.29 5.09 -22.28
CA TYR A 237 24.74 4.91 -22.13
C TYR A 237 25.09 3.54 -21.53
N PHE A 238 24.46 3.15 -20.41
CA PHE A 238 24.71 1.84 -19.78
C PHE A 238 24.41 0.67 -20.70
N ARG A 239 23.53 0.87 -21.68
CA ARG A 239 23.07 -0.16 -22.62
C ARG A 239 23.64 0.01 -24.02
N LYS A 240 24.63 0.91 -24.22
CA LYS A 240 25.20 1.22 -25.54
C LYS A 240 25.83 -0.01 -26.23
N ALA A 241 26.46 -0.89 -25.48
CA ALA A 241 27.09 -2.12 -25.99
C ALA A 241 26.17 -3.36 -25.92
N GLY A 242 24.86 -3.18 -25.78
CA GLY A 242 23.90 -4.29 -25.72
C GLY A 242 23.64 -4.93 -27.09
N ASN A 243 23.52 -6.25 -27.12
CA ASN A 243 23.27 -7.03 -28.35
C ASN A 243 21.79 -7.44 -28.53
N ASP A 244 20.85 -6.63 -28.03
CA ASP A 244 19.41 -6.90 -28.16
C ASP A 244 18.68 -5.69 -28.75
N GLU A 245 17.44 -5.90 -29.17
CA GLU A 245 16.61 -4.90 -29.85
C GLU A 245 16.31 -3.65 -29.00
N PHE A 246 16.52 -3.70 -27.68
CA PHE A 246 16.27 -2.59 -26.74
C PHE A 246 17.56 -1.90 -26.28
N ALA A 247 18.69 -2.16 -26.92
CA ALA A 247 19.96 -1.56 -26.56
C ALA A 247 20.07 -0.09 -27.01
N ALA A 248 21.10 0.60 -26.49
CA ALA A 248 21.41 2.00 -26.80
C ALA A 248 20.19 2.92 -26.68
N GLU A 249 19.83 3.65 -27.74
CA GLU A 249 18.74 4.64 -27.76
C GLU A 249 17.36 4.04 -27.45
N LYS A 250 17.18 2.73 -27.66
CA LYS A 250 15.92 2.02 -27.38
C LYS A 250 15.81 1.53 -25.94
N ALA A 251 16.85 1.76 -25.13
CA ALA A 251 16.89 1.34 -23.72
C ALA A 251 16.05 2.25 -22.81
N HIS A 252 15.69 3.44 -23.28
CA HIS A 252 14.70 4.31 -22.65
C HIS A 252 13.49 4.47 -23.56
N GLN A 253 12.29 4.43 -22.99
CA GLN A 253 11.04 4.58 -23.71
C GLN A 253 10.18 5.64 -23.04
N TYR A 254 9.91 6.72 -23.76
CA TYR A 254 8.88 7.67 -23.40
C TYR A 254 7.49 7.09 -23.65
N GLY A 255 6.59 7.25 -22.70
CA GLY A 255 5.19 6.83 -22.83
C GLY A 255 4.25 7.76 -22.07
N SER A 256 3.01 7.89 -22.52
CA SER A 256 2.00 8.67 -21.79
C SER A 256 1.70 8.02 -20.43
N SER A 257 1.25 8.80 -19.44
CA SER A 257 0.87 8.29 -18.11
C SER A 257 -0.08 7.08 -18.16
N PRO A 258 -1.11 7.02 -19.04
CA PRO A 258 -1.96 5.83 -19.21
C PRO A 258 -1.23 4.56 -19.67
N SER A 259 -0.04 4.69 -20.24
CA SER A 259 0.83 3.59 -20.65
C SER A 259 1.82 3.16 -19.55
N ASN A 260 2.03 4.01 -18.53
CA ASN A 260 2.87 3.78 -17.36
C ASN A 260 2.11 3.12 -16.20
N GLN A 261 1.20 2.19 -16.53
CA GLN A 261 0.20 1.63 -15.62
C GLN A 261 0.76 0.95 -14.37
N ARG A 262 2.05 0.56 -14.40
CA ARG A 262 2.64 -0.21 -13.31
C ARG A 262 2.92 0.66 -12.09
N ILE A 263 3.46 1.85 -12.31
CA ILE A 263 3.70 2.80 -11.23
C ILE A 263 2.44 3.61 -10.93
N GLU A 264 1.67 4.00 -11.94
CA GLU A 264 0.37 4.67 -11.76
C GLU A 264 -0.64 3.83 -10.97
N GLY A 265 -0.70 2.52 -11.26
CA GLY A 265 -1.51 1.59 -10.47
C GLY A 265 -1.01 1.46 -9.03
N TRP A 266 0.29 1.60 -8.80
CA TRP A 266 0.85 1.63 -7.46
C TRP A 266 0.53 2.94 -6.75
N TRP A 267 0.62 4.10 -7.41
CA TRP A 267 0.21 5.40 -6.89
C TRP A 267 -1.27 5.44 -6.52
N SER A 268 -2.14 4.81 -7.31
CA SER A 268 -3.55 4.67 -6.97
C SER A 268 -3.73 3.93 -5.64
N SER A 269 -3.01 2.81 -5.45
CA SER A 269 -3.01 2.08 -4.18
C SER A 269 -2.40 2.90 -3.04
N PHE A 270 -1.32 3.64 -3.29
CA PHE A 270 -0.65 4.48 -2.29
C PHE A 270 -1.53 5.67 -1.86
N SER A 271 -2.19 6.32 -2.82
CA SER A 271 -3.14 7.41 -2.58
C SER A 271 -4.28 6.92 -1.70
N GLN A 272 -4.91 5.80 -2.09
CA GLN A 272 -6.00 5.22 -1.33
C GLN A 272 -5.54 4.81 0.05
N SER A 273 -4.44 4.07 0.20
CA SER A 273 -4.08 3.46 1.49
C SER A 273 -3.22 4.33 2.42
N ARG A 274 -2.64 5.44 1.97
CA ARG A 274 -1.70 6.22 2.77
C ARG A 274 -1.80 7.73 2.54
N ALA A 275 -1.64 8.16 1.29
CA ALA A 275 -1.42 9.58 1.02
C ALA A 275 -2.66 10.44 1.29
N ASN A 276 -3.88 9.89 1.08
CA ASN A 276 -5.12 10.63 1.32
C ASN A 276 -5.26 11.09 2.77
N TRP A 277 -4.80 10.28 3.74
CA TRP A 277 -4.79 10.69 5.14
C TRP A 277 -3.89 11.91 5.35
N TRP A 278 -2.66 11.89 4.80
CA TRP A 278 -1.74 13.03 4.86
C TRP A 278 -2.29 14.27 4.15
N ILE A 279 -2.94 14.09 2.99
CA ILE A 279 -3.58 15.19 2.27
C ILE A 279 -4.67 15.82 3.15
N ASN A 280 -5.55 15.03 3.76
CA ASN A 280 -6.60 15.56 4.64
C ASN A 280 -5.99 16.24 5.87
N PHE A 281 -5.04 15.59 6.53
CA PHE A 281 -4.34 16.18 7.67
C PHE A 281 -3.68 17.52 7.33
N PHE A 282 -3.01 17.63 6.18
CA PHE A 282 -2.36 18.87 5.78
C PHE A 282 -3.32 19.92 5.22
N LYS A 283 -4.49 19.54 4.67
CA LYS A 283 -5.47 20.51 4.16
C LYS A 283 -5.91 21.49 5.24
N ASP A 284 -6.18 20.99 6.43
CA ASP A 284 -6.77 21.77 7.52
C ASP A 284 -5.75 22.79 8.09
N ILE A 285 -4.46 22.42 8.09
CA ILE A 285 -3.37 23.22 8.67
C ILE A 285 -2.49 23.96 7.65
N HIS A 286 -2.67 23.75 6.35
CA HIS A 286 -1.82 24.37 5.32
C HIS A 286 -2.20 25.84 5.07
N TYR A 287 -1.21 26.71 5.02
CA TYR A 287 -1.40 28.12 4.71
C TYR A 287 -1.76 28.36 3.23
N ILE A 288 -3.01 28.73 2.94
CA ILE A 288 -3.45 29.21 1.63
C ILE A 288 -2.70 30.50 1.29
N ARG A 289 -1.91 30.47 0.22
CA ARG A 289 -1.18 31.64 -0.28
C ARG A 289 -2.14 32.59 -1.01
N ARG A 290 -1.83 33.88 -0.98
CA ARG A 290 -2.50 34.86 -1.85
C ARG A 290 -2.31 34.46 -3.31
N SER A 291 -3.40 34.30 -4.03
CA SER A 291 -3.40 34.08 -5.47
C SER A 291 -3.68 35.39 -6.21
N ARG A 292 -3.57 35.38 -7.55
CA ARG A 292 -4.00 36.51 -8.39
C ARG A 292 -5.53 36.65 -8.49
N HIS A 293 -6.26 35.65 -8.00
CA HIS A 293 -7.71 35.68 -7.85
C HIS A 293 -8.04 36.12 -6.43
N ASP A 294 -9.29 36.54 -6.20
CA ASP A 294 -9.78 37.11 -4.94
C ASP A 294 -9.96 36.03 -3.85
N THR A 295 -8.87 35.35 -3.51
CA THR A 295 -8.80 34.26 -2.53
C THR A 295 -8.24 34.79 -1.23
N VAL A 296 -8.97 34.58 -0.12
CA VAL A 296 -8.51 34.90 1.23
C VAL A 296 -7.31 34.02 1.58
N ALA A 297 -6.21 34.66 1.98
CA ALA A 297 -5.01 33.96 2.42
C ALA A 297 -5.04 33.72 3.93
N GLY A 298 -4.58 32.55 4.35
CA GLY A 298 -4.67 32.12 5.75
C GLY A 298 -4.68 30.60 5.87
N VAL A 299 -4.70 30.11 7.10
CA VAL A 299 -4.87 28.67 7.36
C VAL A 299 -6.37 28.37 7.39
N PRO A 300 -6.88 27.37 6.63
CA PRO A 300 -8.30 27.04 6.55
C PRO A 300 -8.99 26.92 7.90
N ASP A 301 -8.40 26.20 8.85
CA ASP A 301 -8.96 26.08 10.20
C ASP A 301 -9.11 27.43 10.89
N ILE A 302 -8.10 28.31 10.75
CA ILE A 302 -8.16 29.66 11.33
C ILE A 302 -9.22 30.51 10.60
N LEU A 303 -9.31 30.41 9.28
CA LEU A 303 -10.29 31.15 8.48
C LEU A 303 -11.73 30.71 8.77
N TYR A 304 -11.94 29.43 9.07
CA TYR A 304 -13.27 28.86 9.34
C TYR A 304 -13.71 29.07 10.79
N TYR A 305 -12.85 28.75 11.76
CA TYR A 305 -13.21 28.81 13.18
C TYR A 305 -12.98 30.16 13.83
N LEU A 306 -12.11 31.01 13.27
CA LEU A 306 -11.76 32.34 13.78
C LEU A 306 -11.78 33.38 12.64
N PRO A 307 -12.90 33.53 11.90
CA PRO A 307 -12.99 34.42 10.75
C PRO A 307 -12.62 35.88 11.10
N GLU A 308 -12.84 36.30 12.35
CA GLU A 308 -12.50 37.61 12.88
C GLU A 308 -11.01 37.96 12.73
N ASN A 309 -10.11 36.97 12.75
CA ASN A 309 -8.68 37.18 12.55
C ASN A 309 -8.33 37.67 11.13
N SER A 310 -9.23 37.45 10.17
CA SER A 310 -9.11 37.90 8.78
C SER A 310 -10.00 39.11 8.47
N GLY A 311 -10.66 39.69 9.48
CA GLY A 311 -11.65 40.75 9.31
C GLY A 311 -12.96 40.26 8.68
N ALA A 312 -13.18 38.94 8.64
CA ALA A 312 -14.42 38.32 8.19
C ALA A 312 -15.34 38.04 9.39
N VAL A 313 -16.57 37.63 9.09
CA VAL A 313 -17.57 37.24 10.09
C VAL A 313 -18.07 35.84 9.79
N ASP A 314 -18.49 35.11 10.82
CA ASP A 314 -19.16 33.83 10.61
C ASP A 314 -20.53 34.08 9.95
N CYS A 315 -20.71 33.52 8.75
CA CYS A 315 -21.95 33.64 7.98
C CYS A 315 -22.87 32.42 8.17
N LEU A 316 -22.59 31.55 9.15
CA LEU A 316 -23.42 30.40 9.46
C LEU A 316 -24.84 30.84 9.83
N VAL A 317 -25.81 30.42 9.02
CA VAL A 317 -27.23 30.66 9.29
C VAL A 317 -27.77 29.52 10.14
N PRO A 318 -28.36 29.80 11.32
CA PRO A 318 -28.93 28.74 12.15
C PRO A 318 -30.14 28.14 11.44
N VAL A 319 -30.16 26.81 11.36
CA VAL A 319 -31.31 26.05 10.87
C VAL A 319 -31.93 25.32 12.05
N SER A 320 -33.23 25.48 12.26
CA SER A 320 -33.91 24.77 13.33
C SER A 320 -33.98 23.27 13.04
N GLN A 321 -34.00 22.44 14.08
CA GLN A 321 -34.14 21.00 13.90
C GLN A 321 -35.45 20.63 13.18
N ALA A 322 -36.50 21.45 13.30
CA ALA A 322 -37.75 21.27 12.57
C ALA A 322 -37.56 21.43 11.06
N GLN A 323 -36.85 22.49 10.63
CA GLN A 323 -36.51 22.70 9.21
C GLN A 323 -35.61 21.58 8.66
N ILE A 324 -34.67 21.07 9.48
CA ILE A 324 -33.84 19.92 9.07
C ILE A 324 -34.73 18.68 8.85
N ARG A 325 -35.62 18.37 9.80
CA ARG A 325 -36.56 17.23 9.70
C ARG A 325 -37.57 17.35 8.57
N GLU A 326 -37.90 18.56 8.14
CA GLU A 326 -38.81 18.80 7.00
C GLU A 326 -38.16 18.42 5.66
N VAL A 327 -36.85 18.62 5.54
CA VAL A 327 -36.08 18.33 4.31
C VAL A 327 -35.45 16.94 4.34
N GLU A 328 -35.20 16.37 5.52
CA GLU A 328 -34.61 15.03 5.73
C GLU A 328 -35.29 13.93 4.88
N PRO A 329 -36.63 13.83 4.78
CA PRO A 329 -37.30 12.83 3.93
C PRO A 329 -37.08 13.03 2.42
N GLN A 330 -36.68 14.23 1.97
CA GLN A 330 -36.35 14.48 0.57
C GLN A 330 -34.92 14.01 0.23
N CYS A 331 -34.10 13.78 1.25
CA CYS A 331 -32.78 13.19 1.13
C CYS A 331 -32.81 11.66 1.25
N ASP A 332 -33.95 11.07 1.61
CA ASP A 332 -34.15 9.62 1.56
C ASP A 332 -34.16 9.17 0.10
N MET A 333 -33.09 8.49 -0.29
CA MET A 333 -33.12 7.65 -1.48
C MET A 333 -34.04 6.47 -1.18
N GLU A 334 -34.93 6.12 -2.10
CA GLU A 334 -35.61 4.82 -2.08
C GLU A 334 -34.53 3.72 -2.07
N VAL A 335 -34.20 3.25 -0.87
CA VAL A 335 -33.63 1.93 -0.71
C VAL A 335 -34.78 1.02 -1.07
N ASP A 336 -34.69 0.35 -2.23
CA ASP A 336 -35.62 -0.71 -2.66
C ASP A 336 -36.15 -1.41 -1.41
N GLU A 337 -37.47 -1.34 -1.21
CA GLU A 337 -38.13 -1.95 -0.07
C GLU A 337 -37.60 -3.37 0.07
N ASP A 338 -36.89 -3.57 1.17
CA ASP A 338 -36.30 -4.83 1.56
C ASP A 338 -37.49 -5.79 1.70
N HIS A 339 -37.80 -6.57 0.66
CA HIS A 339 -38.93 -7.50 0.62
C HIS A 339 -38.93 -8.44 1.85
N TYR A 340 -37.76 -8.55 2.49
CA TYR A 340 -37.53 -9.24 3.73
C TYR A 340 -38.21 -8.56 4.93
N LYS A 341 -38.26 -7.23 5.02
CA LYS A 341 -38.90 -6.50 6.13
C LYS A 341 -40.40 -6.75 6.18
N GLU A 342 -41.11 -6.60 5.05
CA GLU A 342 -42.55 -6.93 4.98
C GLU A 342 -42.81 -8.42 5.27
N TYR A 343 -41.96 -9.31 4.75
CA TYR A 343 -42.03 -10.73 5.04
C TYR A 343 -41.81 -11.03 6.54
N PHE A 344 -40.86 -10.35 7.18
CA PHE A 344 -40.60 -10.48 8.61
C PHE A 344 -41.78 -9.94 9.43
N GLU A 345 -42.34 -8.78 9.11
CA GLU A 345 -43.52 -8.22 9.78
C GLU A 345 -44.76 -9.11 9.61
N TYR A 346 -44.96 -9.70 8.42
CA TYR A 346 -46.01 -10.69 8.17
C TYR A 346 -45.82 -11.96 9.01
N ILE A 347 -44.60 -12.50 9.10
CA ILE A 347 -44.36 -13.66 9.95
C ILE A 347 -44.54 -13.31 11.42
N MET A 348 -44.04 -12.17 11.89
CA MET A 348 -44.18 -11.71 13.28
C MET A 348 -45.65 -11.63 13.68
N SER A 349 -46.48 -10.99 12.85
CA SER A 349 -47.92 -10.87 13.09
C SER A 349 -48.65 -12.21 13.05
N THR A 350 -48.34 -13.08 12.07
CA THR A 350 -48.95 -14.41 11.95
C THR A 350 -48.52 -15.36 13.08
N ALA A 351 -47.32 -15.17 13.63
CA ALA A 351 -46.80 -15.96 14.75
C ALA A 351 -47.21 -15.44 16.13
N GLY A 352 -47.76 -14.21 16.21
CA GLY A 352 -47.97 -13.51 17.47
C GLY A 352 -46.67 -13.17 18.20
N TRP A 353 -45.57 -12.95 17.48
CA TRP A 353 -44.27 -12.62 18.05
C TRP A 353 -44.12 -11.12 18.25
N ASN A 354 -43.66 -10.72 19.43
CA ASN A 354 -43.40 -9.32 19.75
C ASN A 354 -41.99 -8.92 19.31
N CYS A 355 -41.81 -7.64 18.97
CA CYS A 355 -40.48 -7.10 18.72
C CYS A 355 -39.60 -7.27 19.96
N PRO A 356 -38.33 -7.69 19.80
CA PRO A 356 -37.44 -7.96 20.91
C PRO A 356 -37.08 -6.66 21.63
N LEU A 357 -37.12 -6.68 22.96
CA LEU A 357 -36.82 -5.51 23.80
C LEU A 357 -35.35 -5.44 24.21
N ASN A 358 -34.62 -6.54 24.05
CA ASN A 358 -33.19 -6.66 24.33
C ASN A 358 -32.51 -7.64 23.37
N GLU A 359 -31.18 -7.66 23.39
CA GLU A 359 -30.33 -8.47 22.52
C GLU A 359 -30.59 -9.98 22.61
N ARG A 360 -31.06 -10.46 23.77
CA ARG A 360 -31.31 -11.87 24.03
C ARG A 360 -32.62 -12.32 23.38
N ASP A 361 -33.66 -11.51 23.55
CA ASP A 361 -34.95 -11.70 22.87
C ASP A 361 -34.78 -11.65 21.34
N ALA A 362 -33.88 -10.78 20.84
CA ALA A 362 -33.61 -10.67 19.42
C ALA A 362 -32.93 -11.93 18.85
N PHE A 363 -32.03 -12.53 19.61
CA PHE A 363 -31.38 -13.78 19.24
C PHE A 363 -32.36 -14.96 19.22
N ASP A 364 -33.22 -15.07 20.23
CA ASP A 364 -34.22 -16.14 20.32
C ASP A 364 -35.27 -16.04 19.21
N LEU A 365 -35.67 -14.81 18.86
CA LEU A 365 -36.53 -14.55 17.72
C LEU A 365 -35.85 -14.95 16.39
N PHE A 366 -34.56 -14.64 16.21
CA PHE A 366 -33.80 -15.04 15.03
C PHE A 366 -33.69 -16.57 14.88
N GLN A 367 -33.47 -17.30 15.98
CA GLN A 367 -33.48 -18.77 15.95
C GLN A 367 -34.86 -19.33 15.55
N SER A 368 -35.93 -18.69 16.01
CA SER A 368 -37.31 -19.06 15.68
C SER A 368 -37.62 -18.86 14.19
N PHE A 369 -37.14 -17.77 13.59
CA PHE A 369 -37.21 -17.57 12.13
C PHE A 369 -36.45 -18.65 11.36
N LYS A 370 -35.24 -19.00 11.81
CA LYS A 370 -34.38 -19.98 11.17
C LYS A 370 -34.98 -21.40 11.20
N GLN A 371 -35.70 -21.77 12.26
CA GLN A 371 -36.42 -23.05 12.32
C GLN A 371 -37.62 -23.10 11.36
N ARG A 372 -38.35 -21.99 11.19
CA ARG A 372 -39.49 -21.93 10.26
C ARG A 372 -39.07 -22.03 8.81
N GLN A 373 -37.96 -21.38 8.43
CA GLN A 373 -37.41 -21.44 7.07
C GLN A 373 -37.01 -22.86 6.63
N VAL A 374 -36.81 -23.80 7.57
CA VAL A 374 -36.48 -25.21 7.28
C VAL A 374 -37.74 -26.05 7.05
N ASN A 375 -38.92 -25.58 7.48
CA ASN A 375 -40.17 -26.35 7.45
C ASN A 375 -41.19 -25.87 6.39
N GLY A 376 -40.83 -24.90 5.54
CA GLY A 376 -41.68 -24.39 4.45
C GLY A 376 -41.83 -22.89 4.50
#